data_AF-A0AAE9DVU4-F1
#
_entry.id   AF-A0AAE9DVU4-F1
#
_cell.length_a   1.000
_cell.length_b   1.000
_cell.length_c   1.000
_cell.angle_alpha   90.00
_cell.angle_beta   90.00
_cell.angle_gamma   90.00
#
_symmetry.space_group_name_H-M   'P 1'
#
loop_
_entity.id
_entity.type
_entity.pdbx_description
1 polymer ?
#
loop_
_entity_poly.entity_id
_entity_poly.type
_entity_poly.pdbx_seq_one_letter_code
_entity_poly.pdbx_strand_id
1 'polypeptide(L)'
;MVKSERSLIGLDGESLNGYPRNARNIVLEKKSSENQRSPKDSGMDESETKESVSLAEDEEQRDTYRKLFKDLGMASQKMTLDDFKYEFSELPGDPPSEQCMAFNNGANSRKNRYFNIPCLDSSRVRLTFMAQKNNPSSDYIHANHIKSPFLKSGYILTQGPKKETIADFWRMVWQERSNAIVMLCQFVETNREKCCEYFPRNANSTLRFDKLTVTFEEATNNKMVVSTRLNLSFEGESRVITHLQWKEWPDYQVPGSSEVMLKILRKIRARTTPPIIHCAAGVGRSGTLVAIEIALQSINTHFKLPDIKQIVTNLRLTGRATSLQQYMLIWKVLLDFGVSNKLISEDSVVKFASTYHCSLRSNS
;
A
#
# COMPACT_ATOMS: atom_id res chain seq x y z
N MET A 1 42.19 -1.48 -15.61
CA MET A 1 40.97 -1.16 -14.84
C MET A 1 39.81 -1.97 -15.44
N VAL A 2 39.45 -3.07 -14.78
CA VAL A 2 38.47 -4.04 -15.28
C VAL A 2 37.06 -3.54 -14.95
N LYS A 3 36.26 -3.27 -15.98
CA LYS A 3 34.82 -3.01 -15.86
C LYS A 3 34.11 -4.34 -15.59
N SER A 4 33.45 -4.45 -14.44
CA SER A 4 32.59 -5.58 -14.12
C SER A 4 31.15 -5.25 -14.55
N GLU A 5 30.75 -5.68 -15.73
CA GLU A 5 29.34 -5.86 -16.07
C GLU A 5 28.77 -7.00 -15.21
N ARG A 6 27.77 -6.71 -14.37
CA ARG A 6 26.94 -7.75 -13.73
C ARG A 6 25.52 -7.65 -14.25
N SER A 7 25.18 -8.67 -15.03
CA SER A 7 23.87 -9.02 -15.58
C SER A 7 22.79 -9.14 -14.48
N LEU A 8 21.59 -8.64 -14.79
CA LEU A 8 20.34 -8.80 -14.05
C LEU A 8 19.67 -10.16 -14.38
N ILE A 9 20.19 -11.29 -13.87
CA ILE A 9 19.51 -12.59 -13.96
C ILE A 9 19.79 -13.44 -12.71
N GLY A 10 18.72 -13.98 -12.09
CA GLY A 10 18.74 -15.19 -11.25
C GLY A 10 18.92 -14.98 -9.75
N LEU A 11 17.82 -14.83 -9.01
CA LEU A 11 17.79 -14.93 -7.54
C LEU A 11 17.23 -16.30 -7.14
N ASP A 12 18.07 -17.32 -7.22
CA ASP A 12 17.80 -18.66 -6.71
C ASP A 12 18.80 -18.98 -5.59
N GLY A 13 18.25 -19.21 -4.40
CA GLY A 13 18.96 -19.69 -3.23
C GLY A 13 18.02 -20.59 -2.46
N GLU A 14 17.89 -21.84 -2.90
CA GLU A 14 17.19 -22.89 -2.14
C GLU A 14 18.17 -23.67 -1.26
N SER A 15 17.73 -23.97 -0.05
CA SER A 15 17.99 -25.27 0.58
C SER A 15 16.65 -25.80 1.09
N LEU A 16 16.19 -26.89 0.48
CA LEU A 16 14.94 -27.59 0.77
C LEU A 16 15.15 -28.54 1.96
N ASN A 17 14.19 -28.57 2.88
CA ASN A 17 13.80 -29.82 3.54
C ASN A 17 12.33 -29.72 3.99
N GLY A 18 11.52 -30.66 3.47
CA GLY A 18 10.07 -30.70 3.62
C GLY A 18 9.59 -31.45 4.87
N TYR A 19 8.26 -31.51 5.02
CA TYR A 19 7.41 -32.61 5.52
C TYR A 19 5.98 -32.10 5.91
N PRO A 20 4.96 -32.97 6.10
CA PRO A 20 3.77 -32.95 5.25
C PRO A 20 2.46 -32.53 5.94
N ARG A 21 1.43 -32.40 5.09
CA ARG A 21 0.00 -32.22 5.38
C ARG A 21 -0.54 -33.28 6.34
N ASN A 22 -1.45 -32.87 7.24
CA ASN A 22 -2.61 -33.70 7.59
C ASN A 22 -3.80 -32.83 8.02
N ALA A 23 -4.91 -33.02 7.31
CA ALA A 23 -6.22 -32.49 7.61
C ALA A 23 -6.95 -33.45 8.56
N ARG A 24 -7.72 -32.92 9.52
CA ARG A 24 -8.83 -33.65 10.14
C ARG A 24 -10.04 -32.75 10.37
N ASN A 25 -11.17 -33.29 9.91
CA ASN A 25 -12.53 -32.79 10.01
C ASN A 25 -12.99 -32.65 11.46
N ILE A 26 -13.77 -31.61 11.76
CA ILE A 26 -14.67 -31.58 12.92
C ILE A 26 -16.05 -31.10 12.46
N VAL A 27 -17.03 -31.91 12.82
CA VAL A 27 -18.48 -31.80 12.59
C VAL A 27 -19.06 -30.63 13.40
N LEU A 28 -19.98 -29.85 12.83
CA LEU A 28 -20.76 -28.84 13.57
C LEU A 28 -22.26 -29.07 13.36
N GLU A 29 -22.96 -29.26 14.49
CA GLU A 29 -24.41 -29.29 14.61
C GLU A 29 -25.01 -27.88 14.44
N LYS A 30 -26.12 -27.80 13.72
CA LYS A 30 -26.95 -26.59 13.57
C LYS A 30 -27.94 -26.48 14.73
N LYS A 31 -28.07 -25.29 15.31
CA LYS A 31 -29.32 -24.84 15.93
C LYS A 31 -29.68 -23.42 15.47
N SER A 32 -30.96 -23.28 15.17
CA SER A 32 -31.70 -22.16 14.60
C SER A 32 -32.53 -21.43 15.66
N SER A 33 -32.65 -20.11 15.53
CA SER A 33 -33.80 -19.29 15.99
C SER A 33 -33.52 -17.83 15.61
N GLU A 34 -34.15 -17.25 14.60
CA GLU A 34 -35.48 -16.61 14.55
C GLU A 34 -35.51 -15.12 14.94
N ASN A 35 -36.15 -14.36 14.04
CA ASN A 35 -36.29 -12.91 13.97
C ASN A 35 -37.31 -12.35 14.96
N GLN A 36 -37.13 -11.10 15.40
CA GLN A 36 -38.24 -10.16 15.62
C GLN A 36 -37.86 -8.73 15.18
N ARG A 37 -38.85 -8.01 14.63
CA ARG A 37 -38.77 -6.69 13.97
C ARG A 37 -39.57 -5.62 14.74
N SER A 38 -39.10 -4.37 14.58
CA SER A 38 -39.83 -3.06 14.52
C SER A 38 -40.38 -2.45 15.82
N PRO A 39 -40.71 -1.12 15.91
CA PRO A 39 -40.90 -0.07 14.87
C PRO A 39 -40.15 1.28 15.09
N LYS A 40 -39.74 2.01 14.03
CA LYS A 40 -40.33 3.23 13.41
C LYS A 40 -40.80 4.35 14.37
N ASP A 41 -40.16 5.52 14.25
CA ASP A 41 -40.74 6.82 14.60
C ASP A 41 -40.34 7.88 13.55
N SER A 42 -41.19 8.88 13.39
CA SER A 42 -41.32 9.78 12.24
C SER A 42 -41.49 11.23 12.68
N GLY A 43 -40.87 12.20 11.97
CA GLY A 43 -41.43 13.55 11.80
C GLY A 43 -40.49 14.75 11.99
N MET A 44 -40.32 15.51 10.90
CA MET A 44 -40.13 16.98 10.76
C MET A 44 -38.81 17.59 11.28
N ASP A 45 -38.09 18.47 10.58
CA ASP A 45 -38.55 19.64 9.82
C ASP A 45 -37.58 20.02 8.67
N GLU A 46 -38.15 20.51 7.57
CA GLU A 46 -37.45 21.17 6.46
C GLU A 46 -37.11 22.61 6.86
N SER A 47 -35.84 23.01 6.79
CA SER A 47 -35.52 24.41 6.52
C SER A 47 -34.43 24.51 5.47
N GLU A 48 -34.86 24.97 4.29
CA GLU A 48 -34.02 25.38 3.18
C GLU A 48 -33.19 26.61 3.59
N THR A 49 -31.89 26.45 3.73
CA THR A 49 -30.93 27.53 3.49
C THR A 49 -30.15 27.20 2.22
N LYS A 50 -30.61 27.79 1.11
CA LYS A 50 -29.80 27.99 -0.09
C LYS A 50 -28.60 28.86 0.28
N GLU A 51 -27.53 28.25 0.77
CA GLU A 51 -26.21 28.85 0.73
C GLU A 51 -25.72 28.83 -0.73
N SER A 52 -25.82 30.00 -1.36
CA SER A 52 -25.13 30.30 -2.61
C SER A 52 -23.62 30.32 -2.35
N VAL A 53 -23.01 29.14 -2.24
CA VAL A 53 -21.56 28.96 -2.26
C VAL A 53 -21.11 29.11 -3.71
N SER A 54 -20.62 30.32 -4.04
CA SER A 54 -19.50 30.56 -4.94
C SER A 54 -19.31 29.60 -6.14
N LEU A 55 -20.19 29.71 -7.14
CA LEU A 55 -20.02 28.99 -8.41
C LEU A 55 -18.72 29.37 -9.16
N ALA A 56 -18.16 30.55 -8.88
CA ALA A 56 -16.94 31.06 -9.50
C ALA A 56 -15.65 30.43 -8.92
N GLU A 57 -15.57 30.19 -7.61
CA GLU A 57 -14.43 29.45 -7.02
C GLU A 57 -14.45 27.98 -7.49
N ASP A 58 -15.63 27.41 -7.76
CA ASP A 58 -15.78 26.08 -8.32
C ASP A 58 -15.40 26.01 -9.82
N GLU A 59 -15.62 27.06 -10.61
CA GLU A 59 -15.26 27.06 -12.04
C GLU A 59 -13.77 27.28 -12.27
N GLU A 60 -13.15 28.27 -11.60
CA GLU A 60 -11.71 28.52 -11.70
C GLU A 60 -10.88 27.33 -11.18
N GLN A 61 -11.33 26.69 -10.09
CA GLN A 61 -10.70 25.47 -9.58
C GLN A 61 -10.87 24.32 -10.57
N ARG A 62 -12.04 24.13 -11.18
CA ARG A 62 -12.25 23.10 -12.21
C ARG A 62 -11.39 23.34 -13.44
N ASP A 63 -11.20 24.58 -13.86
CA ASP A 63 -10.34 24.93 -14.99
C ASP A 63 -8.86 24.73 -14.68
N THR A 64 -8.42 25.14 -13.49
CA THR A 64 -7.07 24.86 -12.99
C THR A 64 -6.82 23.36 -12.93
N TYR A 65 -7.77 22.61 -12.39
CA TYR A 65 -7.72 21.15 -12.30
C TYR A 65 -7.61 20.49 -13.68
N ARG A 66 -8.44 20.92 -14.64
CA ARG A 66 -8.39 20.46 -16.04
C ARG A 66 -7.06 20.82 -16.70
N LYS A 67 -6.53 22.03 -16.45
CA LYS A 67 -5.23 22.48 -16.96
C LYS A 67 -4.10 21.59 -16.45
N LEU A 68 -4.08 21.22 -15.17
CA LEU A 68 -3.06 20.34 -14.61
C LEU A 68 -3.03 18.96 -15.27
N PHE A 69 -4.19 18.36 -15.56
CA PHE A 69 -4.23 17.09 -16.30
C PHE A 69 -3.81 17.24 -17.76
N LYS A 70 -4.14 18.36 -18.41
CA LYS A 70 -3.61 18.68 -19.76
C LYS A 70 -2.09 18.80 -19.73
N ASP A 71 -1.53 19.51 -18.76
CA ASP A 71 -0.09 19.68 -18.58
C ASP A 71 0.60 18.32 -18.32
N LEU A 72 0.00 17.46 -17.48
CA LEU A 72 0.47 16.09 -17.26
C LEU A 72 0.42 15.24 -18.56
N GLY A 73 -0.68 15.33 -19.31
CA GLY A 73 -0.83 14.66 -20.60
C GLY A 73 0.26 15.09 -21.58
N MET A 74 0.46 16.39 -21.77
CA MET A 74 1.52 16.93 -22.62
C MET A 74 2.92 16.52 -22.16
N ALA A 75 3.19 16.51 -20.85
CA ALA A 75 4.47 16.04 -20.31
C ALA A 75 4.71 14.56 -20.65
N SER A 76 3.69 13.71 -20.48
CA SER A 76 3.78 12.29 -20.80
C SER A 76 4.05 12.00 -22.27
N GLN A 77 3.54 12.85 -23.18
CA GLN A 77 3.78 12.72 -24.62
C GLN A 77 5.20 13.14 -25.03
N LYS A 78 5.89 13.98 -24.24
CA LYS A 78 7.27 14.37 -24.53
C LYS A 78 8.27 13.26 -24.17
N MET A 79 7.92 12.40 -23.22
CA MET A 79 8.77 11.32 -22.74
C MET A 79 8.77 10.12 -23.70
N THR A 80 9.96 9.73 -24.16
CA THR A 80 10.21 8.44 -24.81
C THR A 80 10.50 7.35 -23.77
N LEU A 81 10.58 6.10 -24.21
CA LEU A 81 10.97 5.00 -23.32
C LEU A 81 12.40 5.21 -22.77
N ASP A 82 13.31 5.75 -23.57
CA ASP A 82 14.69 5.99 -23.15
C ASP A 82 14.80 7.16 -22.18
N ASP A 83 13.96 8.19 -22.32
CA ASP A 83 13.84 9.26 -21.31
C ASP A 83 13.36 8.69 -19.97
N PHE A 84 12.35 7.81 -19.97
CA PHE A 84 11.90 7.13 -18.74
C PHE A 84 12.98 6.24 -18.12
N LYS A 85 13.75 5.51 -18.94
CA LYS A 85 14.89 4.70 -18.46
C LYS A 85 15.95 5.59 -17.82
N TYR A 86 16.30 6.70 -18.49
CA TYR A 86 17.30 7.65 -18.00
C TYR A 86 16.85 8.30 -16.68
N GLU A 87 15.62 8.81 -16.63
CA GLU A 87 15.06 9.38 -15.42
C GLU A 87 15.04 8.37 -14.26
N PHE A 88 14.66 7.13 -14.55
CA PHE A 88 14.64 6.05 -13.58
C PHE A 88 16.03 5.62 -13.11
N SER A 89 17.06 5.71 -13.96
CA SER A 89 18.46 5.44 -13.57
C SER A 89 19.04 6.51 -12.65
N GLU A 90 18.54 7.74 -12.74
CA GLU A 90 18.95 8.86 -11.88
C GLU A 90 18.29 8.83 -10.49
N LEU A 91 17.25 8.01 -10.29
CA LEU A 91 16.61 7.88 -8.99
C LEU A 91 17.60 7.28 -7.97
N PRO A 92 17.59 7.75 -6.72
CA PRO A 92 18.59 7.39 -5.73
C PRO A 92 18.61 5.88 -5.45
N GLY A 93 19.76 5.47 -4.94
CA GLY A 93 20.01 4.11 -4.53
C GLY A 93 19.44 3.76 -3.15
N ASP A 94 20.00 2.71 -2.55
CA ASP A 94 19.71 2.34 -1.17
C ASP A 94 20.36 3.40 -0.28
N PRO A 95 19.70 3.75 0.83
CA PRO A 95 20.31 4.63 1.82
C PRO A 95 21.64 4.05 2.34
N PRO A 96 22.56 4.93 2.78
CA PRO A 96 23.79 4.51 3.46
C PRO A 96 23.50 3.63 4.69
N SER A 97 24.41 2.71 5.00
CA SER A 97 24.27 1.77 6.13
C SER A 97 24.12 2.46 7.48
N GLU A 98 24.74 3.65 7.63
CA GLU A 98 24.69 4.49 8.83
C GLU A 98 23.29 5.07 9.08
N GLN A 99 22.43 5.12 8.05
CA GLN A 99 21.04 5.54 8.16
C GLN A 99 20.09 4.36 8.44
N CYS A 100 20.62 3.14 8.53
CA CYS A 100 19.88 1.89 8.69
C CYS A 100 20.44 1.03 9.84
N MET A 101 20.94 1.65 10.91
CA MET A 101 21.58 0.96 12.03
C MET A 101 20.65 -0.05 12.71
N ALA A 102 19.37 0.29 12.91
CA ALA A 102 18.42 -0.64 13.53
C ALA A 102 18.16 -1.86 12.63
N PHE A 103 18.07 -1.66 11.31
CA PHE A 103 17.95 -2.73 10.33
C PHE A 103 19.20 -3.63 10.29
N ASN A 104 20.38 -3.02 10.37
CA ASN A 104 21.68 -3.69 10.32
C ASN A 104 22.10 -4.33 11.66
N ASN A 105 21.36 -4.09 12.75
CA ASN A 105 21.63 -4.72 14.04
C ASN A 105 21.36 -6.23 13.96
N GLY A 106 22.35 -7.05 14.32
CA GLY A 106 22.25 -8.51 14.31
C GLY A 106 21.06 -9.06 15.11
N ALA A 107 20.64 -8.39 16.19
CA ALA A 107 19.47 -8.76 16.97
C ALA A 107 18.14 -8.63 16.21
N ASN A 108 18.09 -7.78 15.18
CA ASN A 108 16.92 -7.51 14.34
C ASN A 108 16.91 -8.30 13.03
N SER A 109 18.02 -8.94 12.65
CA SER A 109 18.19 -9.66 11.38
C SER A 109 17.04 -10.63 11.06
N ARG A 110 16.57 -11.39 12.07
CA ARG A 110 15.46 -12.35 11.93
C ARG A 110 14.11 -11.68 11.69
N LYS A 111 13.96 -10.39 12.03
CA LYS A 111 12.74 -9.62 11.79
C LYS A 111 12.67 -9.06 10.35
N ASN A 112 13.77 -9.08 9.61
CA ASN A 112 13.81 -8.65 8.22
C ASN A 112 13.42 -9.80 7.29
N ARG A 113 12.54 -9.55 6.31
CA ARG A 113 12.19 -10.54 5.27
C ARG A 113 13.27 -10.63 4.21
N TYR A 114 13.90 -9.51 3.87
CA TYR A 114 14.95 -9.41 2.87
C TYR A 114 16.12 -8.62 3.45
N PHE A 115 17.33 -9.17 3.35
CA PHE A 115 18.55 -8.54 3.87
C PHE A 115 18.99 -7.33 3.02
N ASN A 116 18.52 -7.23 1.79
CA ASN A 116 18.85 -6.18 0.82
C ASN A 116 17.76 -5.11 0.71
N ILE A 117 16.75 -5.12 1.59
CA ILE A 117 15.68 -4.11 1.62
C ILE A 117 15.84 -3.32 2.92
N PRO A 118 16.52 -2.17 2.89
CA PRO A 118 16.83 -1.40 4.08
C PRO A 118 15.57 -0.83 4.75
N CYS A 119 15.69 -0.49 6.03
CA CYS A 119 14.68 0.25 6.80
C CYS A 119 15.36 1.43 7.48
N LEU A 120 14.93 2.64 7.14
CA LEU A 120 15.56 3.89 7.58
C LEU A 120 15.32 4.18 9.06
N ASP A 121 16.36 4.53 9.79
CA ASP A 121 16.26 4.92 11.20
C ASP A 121 15.48 6.22 11.42
N SER A 122 15.57 7.16 10.49
CA SER A 122 14.96 8.50 10.59
C SER A 122 13.43 8.48 10.50
N SER A 123 12.87 7.47 9.83
CA SER A 123 11.43 7.33 9.62
C SER A 123 10.86 6.00 10.08
N ARG A 124 11.68 5.09 10.65
CA ARG A 124 11.17 3.79 11.10
C ARG A 124 10.11 3.96 12.17
N VAL A 125 9.10 3.10 12.13
CA VAL A 125 8.18 2.94 13.25
C VAL A 125 8.96 2.33 14.43
N ARG A 126 8.88 2.97 15.61
CA ARG A 126 9.50 2.45 16.84
C ARG A 126 8.41 1.91 17.75
N LEU A 127 8.46 0.62 18.06
CA LEU A 127 7.48 -0.02 18.93
C LEU A 127 7.79 0.32 20.40
N THR A 128 6.93 1.09 21.03
CA THR A 128 6.98 1.37 22.48
C THR A 128 5.88 0.62 23.22
N PHE A 129 4.72 0.41 22.57
CA PHE A 129 3.62 -0.38 23.08
C PHE A 129 4.05 -1.83 23.30
N MET A 130 3.91 -2.33 24.53
CA MET A 130 4.33 -3.68 24.96
C MET A 130 5.80 -4.01 24.67
N ALA A 131 6.67 -2.99 24.60
CA ALA A 131 8.11 -3.21 24.44
C ALA A 131 8.70 -3.86 25.70
N GLN A 132 9.62 -4.81 25.50
CA GLN A 132 10.26 -5.56 26.57
C GLN A 132 11.58 -4.87 26.92
N LYS A 133 11.69 -4.32 28.14
CA LYS A 133 12.88 -3.56 28.59
C LYS A 133 14.19 -4.33 28.44
N ASN A 134 14.16 -5.65 28.58
CA ASN A 134 15.36 -6.50 28.52
C ASN A 134 15.66 -7.03 27.11
N ASN A 135 14.86 -6.66 26.10
CA ASN A 135 15.02 -7.12 24.72
C ASN A 135 15.32 -5.91 23.81
N PRO A 136 16.58 -5.73 23.37
CA PRO A 136 16.98 -4.60 22.53
C PRO A 136 16.37 -4.62 21.13
N SER A 137 15.76 -5.74 20.71
CA SER A 137 15.01 -5.84 19.45
C SER A 137 13.52 -5.51 19.58
N SER A 138 13.02 -5.29 20.80
CA SER A 138 11.58 -5.18 21.06
C SER A 138 10.93 -3.91 20.52
N ASP A 139 11.74 -2.89 20.19
CA ASP A 139 11.31 -1.65 19.56
C ASP A 139 11.30 -1.72 18.03
N TYR A 140 11.86 -2.80 17.46
CA TYR A 140 12.10 -2.90 16.03
C TYR A 140 10.98 -3.63 15.31
N ILE A 141 10.49 -2.99 14.25
CA ILE A 141 9.70 -3.56 13.16
C ILE A 141 10.20 -2.97 11.85
N HIS A 142 10.22 -3.76 10.78
CA HIS A 142 10.57 -3.28 9.43
C HIS A 142 9.38 -2.52 8.84
N ALA A 143 9.26 -1.24 9.22
CA ALA A 143 8.22 -0.33 8.76
C ALA A 143 8.72 1.11 8.82
N ASN A 144 8.33 1.94 7.86
CA ASN A 144 8.66 3.36 7.79
C ASN A 144 7.39 4.21 7.65
N HIS A 145 7.37 5.35 8.34
CA HIS A 145 6.37 6.40 8.11
C HIS A 145 6.67 7.14 6.81
N ILE A 146 5.65 7.29 5.98
CA ILE A 146 5.68 8.12 4.79
C ILE A 146 4.90 9.40 5.06
N LYS A 147 5.60 10.53 5.00
CA LYS A 147 5.04 11.86 5.14
C LYS A 147 5.22 12.62 3.83
N SER A 148 4.26 13.46 3.51
CA SER A 148 4.31 14.38 2.38
C SER A 148 3.40 15.57 2.70
N PRO A 149 3.73 16.78 2.26
CA PRO A 149 2.85 17.94 2.44
C PRO A 149 1.48 17.77 1.75
N PHE A 150 1.38 16.81 0.81
CA PHE A 150 0.13 16.50 0.11
C PHE A 150 -0.76 15.48 0.83
N LEU A 151 -0.30 14.92 1.96
CA LEU A 151 -1.02 13.87 2.68
C LEU A 151 -1.52 14.37 4.04
N LYS A 152 -2.80 14.13 4.33
CA LYS A 152 -3.43 14.55 5.59
C LYS A 152 -2.87 13.82 6.82
N SER A 153 -2.77 12.49 6.76
CA SER A 153 -2.39 11.64 7.91
C SER A 153 -1.14 10.77 7.65
N GLY A 154 -0.48 10.95 6.51
CA GLY A 154 0.63 10.10 6.06
C GLY A 154 0.21 8.64 5.84
N TYR A 155 1.20 7.77 5.62
CA TYR A 155 1.04 6.32 5.50
C TYR A 155 2.15 5.61 6.26
N ILE A 156 1.96 4.31 6.51
CA ILE A 156 3.04 3.43 6.97
C ILE A 156 3.26 2.37 5.90
N LEU A 157 4.50 2.25 5.41
CA LEU A 157 4.90 1.15 4.56
C LEU A 157 5.68 0.13 5.37
N THR A 158 5.36 -1.15 5.21
CA THR A 158 6.00 -2.25 5.94
C THR A 158 6.14 -3.48 5.06
N GLN A 159 7.08 -4.37 5.39
CA GLN A 159 7.19 -5.67 4.74
C GLN A 159 5.97 -6.55 5.06
N GLY A 160 5.76 -7.60 4.25
CA GLY A 160 4.79 -8.64 4.56
C GLY A 160 5.19 -9.34 5.87
N PRO A 161 4.31 -9.41 6.89
CA PRO A 161 4.62 -10.03 8.16
C PRO A 161 5.22 -11.42 8.01
N LYS A 162 6.25 -11.70 8.81
CA LYS A 162 6.81 -13.05 9.00
C LYS A 162 6.18 -13.67 10.22
N LYS A 163 6.30 -14.99 10.38
CA LYS A 163 5.79 -15.72 11.54
C LYS A 163 6.28 -15.11 12.86
N GLU A 164 7.55 -14.70 12.90
CA GLU A 164 8.19 -14.12 14.08
C GLU A 164 7.80 -12.65 14.33
N THR A 165 7.18 -11.98 13.35
CA THR A 165 6.86 -10.54 13.43
C THR A 165 5.35 -10.25 13.40
N ILE A 166 4.48 -11.26 13.47
CA ILE A 166 3.02 -11.05 13.49
C ILE A 166 2.61 -10.25 14.73
N ALA A 167 3.15 -10.58 15.91
CA ALA A 167 2.87 -9.84 17.14
C ALA A 167 3.34 -8.39 17.05
N ASP A 168 4.55 -8.16 16.52
CA ASP A 168 5.10 -6.81 16.29
C ASP A 168 4.23 -6.00 15.32
N PHE A 169 3.72 -6.63 14.26
CA PHE A 169 2.81 -5.99 13.30
C PHE A 169 1.53 -5.51 13.97
N TRP A 170 0.89 -6.33 14.80
CA TRP A 170 -0.33 -5.90 15.49
C TRP A 170 -0.08 -4.89 16.63
N ARG A 171 1.08 -4.97 17.29
CA ARG A 171 1.55 -3.91 18.20
C ARG A 171 1.67 -2.57 17.47
N MET A 172 2.22 -2.56 16.26
CA MET A 172 2.26 -1.38 15.40
C MET A 172 0.86 -0.86 15.06
N VAL A 173 -0.04 -1.73 14.57
CA VAL A 173 -1.43 -1.33 14.23
C VAL A 173 -2.12 -0.67 15.42
N TRP A 174 -1.98 -1.25 16.62
CA TRP A 174 -2.53 -0.69 17.85
C TRP A 174 -1.88 0.66 18.22
N GLN A 175 -0.55 0.71 18.27
CA GLN A 175 0.19 1.91 18.65
C GLN A 175 -0.14 3.10 17.74
N GLU A 176 -0.15 2.86 16.43
CA GLU A 176 -0.34 3.89 15.40
C GLU A 176 -1.82 4.25 15.20
N ARG A 177 -2.72 3.61 15.97
CA ARG A 177 -4.19 3.76 15.88
C ARG A 177 -4.68 3.56 14.44
N SER A 178 -3.96 2.77 13.64
CA SER A 178 -4.28 2.57 12.23
C SER A 178 -5.56 1.76 12.14
N ASN A 179 -6.52 2.24 11.36
CA ASN A 179 -7.82 1.59 11.16
C ASN A 179 -7.98 1.02 9.74
N ALA A 180 -6.92 1.04 8.94
CA ALA A 180 -6.91 0.55 7.57
C ALA A 180 -5.59 -0.15 7.24
N ILE A 181 -5.68 -1.37 6.70
CA ILE A 181 -4.54 -2.15 6.22
C ILE A 181 -4.78 -2.49 4.75
N VAL A 182 -3.79 -2.25 3.90
CA VAL A 182 -3.81 -2.65 2.49
C VAL A 182 -2.72 -3.71 2.26
N MET A 183 -3.14 -4.90 1.89
CA MET A 183 -2.29 -6.02 1.51
C MET A 183 -2.25 -6.15 -0.02
N LEU A 184 -1.10 -5.88 -0.62
CA LEU A 184 -0.90 -5.86 -2.07
C LEU A 184 -0.24 -7.12 -2.62
N CYS A 185 -0.24 -8.22 -1.84
CA CYS A 185 0.34 -9.51 -2.24
C CYS A 185 -0.51 -10.68 -1.77
N GLN A 186 -0.23 -11.85 -2.34
CA GLN A 186 -0.70 -13.12 -1.78
C GLN A 186 0.23 -13.59 -0.66
N PHE A 187 -0.22 -14.58 0.11
CA PHE A 187 0.66 -15.24 1.07
C PHE A 187 1.80 -15.99 0.37
N VAL A 188 1.50 -16.63 -0.76
CA VAL A 188 2.44 -17.36 -1.61
C VAL A 188 2.27 -16.91 -3.06
N GLU A 189 3.38 -16.59 -3.73
CA GLU A 189 3.42 -16.23 -5.15
C GLU A 189 4.59 -16.98 -5.79
N THR A 190 4.36 -17.64 -6.93
CA THR A 190 5.39 -18.43 -7.63
C THR A 190 6.13 -19.40 -6.69
N ASN A 191 5.37 -20.14 -5.87
CA ASN A 191 5.86 -21.08 -4.85
C ASN A 191 6.78 -20.49 -3.77
N ARG A 192 6.88 -19.15 -3.64
CA ARG A 192 7.65 -18.49 -2.58
C ARG A 192 6.71 -17.77 -1.61
N GLU A 193 6.99 -17.89 -0.32
CA GLU A 193 6.25 -17.15 0.71
C GLU A 193 6.57 -15.64 0.60
N LYS A 194 5.51 -14.84 0.40
CA LYS A 194 5.58 -13.38 0.34
C LYS A 194 5.08 -12.72 1.62
N CYS A 195 4.17 -13.38 2.33
CA CYS A 195 3.58 -12.92 3.57
C CYS A 195 3.05 -14.11 4.37
N CYS A 196 3.19 -14.11 5.69
CA CYS A 196 2.51 -15.08 6.55
C CYS A 196 1.03 -14.70 6.72
N GLU A 197 0.19 -15.68 7.07
CA GLU A 197 -1.18 -15.42 7.48
C GLU A 197 -1.20 -14.75 8.86
N TYR A 198 -1.38 -13.43 8.86
CA TYR A 198 -1.30 -12.60 10.08
C TYR A 198 -2.66 -12.15 10.61
N PHE A 199 -3.76 -12.47 9.94
CA PHE A 199 -5.12 -12.08 10.34
C PHE A 199 -6.09 -13.27 10.22
N PRO A 200 -7.13 -13.34 11.05
CA PRO A 200 -8.15 -14.38 10.95
C PRO A 200 -8.97 -14.20 9.65
N ARG A 201 -9.19 -15.29 8.91
CA ARG A 201 -9.88 -15.27 7.60
C ARG A 201 -11.26 -15.93 7.61
N ASN A 202 -11.59 -16.65 8.68
CA ASN A 202 -12.83 -17.41 8.79
C ASN A 202 -13.76 -16.75 9.83
N ALA A 203 -15.07 -16.89 9.64
CA ALA A 203 -16.05 -16.46 10.63
C ALA A 203 -15.73 -17.07 12.00
N ASN A 204 -15.85 -16.26 13.06
CA ASN A 204 -15.56 -16.64 14.45
C ASN A 204 -14.11 -17.07 14.72
N SER A 205 -13.17 -16.80 13.81
CA SER A 205 -11.75 -17.04 14.06
C SER A 205 -11.07 -15.83 14.69
N THR A 206 -10.15 -16.11 15.60
CA THR A 206 -9.44 -15.12 16.39
C THR A 206 -7.96 -15.48 16.47
N LEU A 207 -7.09 -14.48 16.33
CA LEU A 207 -5.67 -14.57 16.65
C LEU A 207 -5.39 -13.83 17.96
N ARG A 208 -4.55 -14.40 18.82
CA ARG A 208 -4.17 -13.81 20.11
C ARG A 208 -2.66 -13.69 20.20
N PHE A 209 -2.19 -12.52 20.62
CA PHE A 209 -0.79 -12.20 20.82
C PHE A 209 -0.65 -11.48 22.17
N ASP A 210 -0.24 -12.23 23.20
CA ASP A 210 -0.26 -11.74 24.59
C ASP A 210 -1.67 -11.22 24.95
N LYS A 211 -1.83 -9.95 25.33
CA LYS A 211 -3.14 -9.34 25.64
C LYS A 211 -3.90 -8.81 24.43
N LEU A 212 -3.27 -8.77 23.25
CA LEU A 212 -3.87 -8.25 22.04
C LEU A 212 -4.62 -9.36 21.29
N THR A 213 -5.84 -9.08 20.88
CA THR A 213 -6.73 -10.05 20.20
C THR A 213 -7.23 -9.45 18.90
N VAL A 214 -7.18 -10.23 17.82
CA VAL A 214 -7.68 -9.87 16.49
C VAL A 214 -8.76 -10.87 16.10
N THR A 215 -9.99 -10.41 15.91
CA THR A 215 -11.14 -11.26 15.60
C THR A 215 -11.71 -10.89 14.24
N PHE A 216 -12.07 -11.91 13.45
CA PHE A 216 -12.81 -11.71 12.21
C PHE A 216 -14.25 -11.30 12.53
N GLU A 217 -14.75 -10.26 11.85
CA GLU A 217 -16.16 -9.88 11.95
C GLU A 217 -16.92 -10.24 10.67
N GLU A 218 -16.49 -9.70 9.53
CA GLU A 218 -17.12 -9.95 8.24
C GLU A 218 -16.12 -9.78 7.09
N ALA A 219 -16.43 -10.37 5.94
CA ALA A 219 -15.68 -10.13 4.71
C ALA A 219 -16.61 -9.99 3.51
N THR A 220 -16.32 -8.99 2.68
CA THR A 220 -16.91 -8.85 1.35
C THR A 220 -15.86 -9.21 0.31
N ASN A 221 -16.16 -10.19 -0.54
CA ASN A 221 -15.28 -10.60 -1.63
C ASN A 221 -15.78 -10.00 -2.95
N ASN A 222 -15.07 -9.02 -3.48
CA ASN A 222 -15.20 -8.59 -4.87
C ASN A 222 -14.14 -9.33 -5.69
N LYS A 223 -14.37 -9.57 -7.00
CA LYS A 223 -13.47 -10.28 -7.91
C LYS A 223 -12.00 -9.85 -7.73
N MET A 224 -11.75 -8.55 -7.56
CA MET A 224 -10.38 -8.00 -7.46
C MET A 224 -9.87 -7.82 -6.02
N VAL A 225 -10.75 -7.47 -5.08
CA VAL A 225 -10.36 -7.05 -3.72
C VAL A 225 -11.23 -7.73 -2.68
N VAL A 226 -10.60 -8.35 -1.69
CA VAL A 226 -11.27 -8.80 -0.47
C VAL A 226 -11.20 -7.70 0.57
N SER A 227 -12.34 -7.28 1.07
CA SER A 227 -12.46 -6.36 2.19
C SER A 227 -12.86 -7.13 3.43
N THR A 228 -11.99 -7.23 4.43
CA THR A 228 -12.25 -7.89 5.71
C THR A 228 -12.37 -6.85 6.80
N ARG A 229 -13.43 -6.90 7.60
CA ARG A 229 -13.58 -6.12 8.82
C ARG A 229 -13.06 -6.95 9.98
N LEU A 230 -12.12 -6.39 10.74
CA LEU A 230 -11.49 -7.05 11.88
C LEU A 230 -11.74 -6.23 13.15
N ASN A 231 -11.97 -6.91 14.25
CA ASN A 231 -11.96 -6.32 15.59
C ASN A 231 -10.58 -6.50 16.21
N LEU A 232 -9.88 -5.41 16.48
CA LEU A 232 -8.63 -5.41 17.22
C LEU A 232 -8.91 -4.92 18.64
N SER A 233 -8.67 -5.77 19.65
CA SER A 233 -8.96 -5.46 21.04
C SER A 233 -7.77 -5.67 21.97
N PHE A 234 -7.64 -4.81 22.98
CA PHE A 234 -6.65 -4.89 24.04
C PHE A 234 -7.24 -4.29 25.33
N GLU A 235 -7.18 -5.04 26.43
CA GLU A 235 -7.60 -4.60 27.78
C GLU A 235 -8.97 -3.88 27.84
N GLY A 236 -9.97 -4.39 27.11
CA GLY A 236 -11.34 -3.85 27.10
C GLY A 236 -11.59 -2.74 26.06
N GLU A 237 -10.55 -2.16 25.47
CA GLU A 237 -10.70 -1.28 24.31
C GLU A 237 -10.74 -2.11 23.02
N SER A 238 -11.61 -1.74 22.07
CA SER A 238 -11.71 -2.38 20.76
C SER A 238 -11.74 -1.35 19.64
N ARG A 239 -11.14 -1.72 18.50
CA ARG A 239 -11.01 -0.87 17.31
C ARG A 239 -11.33 -1.68 16.07
N VAL A 240 -12.12 -1.09 15.20
CA VAL A 240 -12.47 -1.70 13.91
C VAL A 240 -11.38 -1.39 12.89
N ILE A 241 -10.85 -2.44 12.28
CA ILE A 241 -9.81 -2.37 11.24
C ILE A 241 -10.41 -2.82 9.92
N THR A 242 -10.29 -1.96 8.90
CA THR A 242 -10.63 -2.30 7.51
C THR A 242 -9.39 -2.89 6.84
N HIS A 243 -9.39 -4.18 6.54
CA HIS A 243 -8.33 -4.85 5.79
C HIS A 243 -8.73 -5.04 4.33
N LEU A 244 -7.90 -4.57 3.40
CA LEU A 244 -8.12 -4.65 1.97
C LEU A 244 -7.01 -5.49 1.34
N GLN A 245 -7.33 -6.68 0.84
CA GLN A 245 -6.39 -7.52 0.10
C GLN A 245 -6.68 -7.44 -1.40
N TRP A 246 -5.73 -6.91 -2.17
CA TRP A 246 -5.77 -7.01 -3.63
C TRP A 246 -5.06 -8.28 -4.09
N LYS A 247 -5.81 -9.18 -4.73
CA LYS A 247 -5.37 -10.52 -5.09
C LYS A 247 -4.61 -10.62 -6.42
N GLU A 248 -4.84 -9.70 -7.34
CA GLU A 248 -4.43 -9.82 -8.74
C GLU A 248 -3.33 -8.83 -9.15
N TRP A 249 -2.50 -8.39 -8.20
CA TRP A 249 -1.29 -7.65 -8.53
C TRP A 249 -0.11 -8.64 -8.61
N PRO A 250 0.27 -9.13 -9.80
CA PRO A 250 1.39 -10.06 -9.94
C PRO A 250 2.73 -9.46 -9.47
N ASP A 251 3.60 -10.30 -8.90
CA ASP A 251 4.93 -9.86 -8.46
C ASP A 251 5.79 -9.40 -9.62
N TYR A 252 6.51 -8.30 -9.44
CA TYR A 252 7.38 -7.69 -10.46
C TYR A 252 6.69 -7.28 -11.77
N GLN A 253 5.36 -7.34 -11.82
CA GLN A 253 4.53 -6.94 -12.94
C GLN A 253 3.60 -5.78 -12.52
N VAL A 254 2.84 -5.29 -13.50
CA VAL A 254 1.89 -4.19 -13.35
C VAL A 254 0.47 -4.69 -13.62
N PRO A 255 -0.55 -4.23 -12.89
CA PRO A 255 -1.93 -4.64 -13.13
C PRO A 255 -2.45 -4.07 -14.46
N GLY A 256 -3.32 -4.81 -15.15
CA GLY A 256 -3.92 -4.37 -16.40
C GLY A 256 -4.92 -3.22 -16.27
N SER A 257 -5.38 -2.91 -15.05
CA SER A 257 -6.34 -1.83 -14.78
C SER A 257 -5.93 -0.99 -13.57
N SER A 258 -6.00 0.34 -13.74
CA SER A 258 -5.78 1.34 -12.69
C SER A 258 -6.98 1.48 -11.74
N GLU A 259 -8.14 0.93 -12.11
CA GLU A 259 -9.40 1.14 -11.38
C GLU A 259 -9.33 0.62 -9.94
N VAL A 260 -8.69 -0.53 -9.74
CA VAL A 260 -8.57 -1.16 -8.41
C VAL A 260 -7.71 -0.30 -7.48
N MET A 261 -6.60 0.27 -7.98
CA MET A 261 -5.76 1.19 -7.22
C MET A 261 -6.56 2.40 -6.76
N LEU A 262 -7.27 3.04 -7.68
CA LEU A 262 -8.08 4.21 -7.40
C LEU A 262 -9.21 3.90 -6.39
N LYS A 263 -9.84 2.73 -6.49
CA LYS A 263 -10.85 2.26 -5.53
C LYS A 263 -10.26 2.04 -4.13
N ILE A 264 -9.09 1.42 -4.02
CA ILE A 264 -8.40 1.22 -2.74
C ILE A 264 -8.04 2.57 -2.11
N LEU A 265 -7.40 3.46 -2.88
CA LEU A 265 -7.00 4.79 -2.41
C LEU A 265 -8.21 5.61 -1.93
N ARG A 266 -9.32 5.61 -2.68
CA ARG A 266 -10.56 6.27 -2.28
C ARG A 266 -11.09 5.76 -0.93
N LYS A 267 -10.99 4.45 -0.65
CA LYS A 267 -11.44 3.84 0.61
C LYS A 267 -10.59 4.20 1.83
N ILE A 268 -9.30 4.52 1.65
CA ILE A 268 -8.36 4.76 2.75
C ILE A 268 -7.97 6.24 2.92
N ARG A 269 -8.23 7.10 1.93
CA ARG A 269 -7.86 8.52 1.95
C ARG A 269 -8.54 9.33 3.05
N ALA A 270 -9.80 9.02 3.36
CA ALA A 270 -10.59 9.78 4.34
C ALA A 270 -10.21 9.49 5.81
N ARG A 271 -9.21 8.63 6.07
CA ARG A 271 -8.82 8.24 7.42
C ARG A 271 -8.00 9.34 8.09
N THR A 272 -8.21 9.49 9.40
CA THR A 272 -7.49 10.45 10.26
C THR A 272 -6.21 9.85 10.86
N THR A 273 -6.05 8.54 10.80
CA THR A 273 -4.87 7.78 11.24
C THR A 273 -4.15 7.17 10.03
N PRO A 274 -2.82 6.95 10.10
CA PRO A 274 -2.04 6.50 8.94
C PRO A 274 -2.47 5.08 8.51
N PRO A 275 -2.96 4.90 7.28
CA PRO A 275 -3.20 3.55 6.76
C PRO A 275 -1.86 2.81 6.61
N ILE A 276 -1.87 1.52 6.92
CA ILE A 276 -0.72 0.63 6.73
C ILE A 276 -0.84 -0.02 5.36
N ILE A 277 0.20 0.05 4.54
CA ILE A 277 0.24 -0.57 3.22
C ILE A 277 1.46 -1.49 3.16
N HIS A 278 1.23 -2.75 2.81
CA HIS A 278 2.31 -3.72 2.68
C HIS A 278 2.16 -4.56 1.40
N CYS A 279 3.29 -5.05 0.92
CA CYS A 279 3.38 -6.11 -0.07
C CYS A 279 4.31 -7.20 0.51
N ALA A 280 5.20 -7.78 -0.28
CA ALA A 280 6.21 -8.70 0.23
C ALA A 280 7.34 -7.94 0.93
N ALA A 281 8.04 -7.05 0.20
CA ALA A 281 9.15 -6.26 0.72
C ALA A 281 8.72 -4.93 1.35
N GLY A 282 7.49 -4.48 1.10
CA GLY A 282 7.00 -3.19 1.60
C GLY A 282 7.43 -1.97 0.77
N VAL A 283 8.08 -2.18 -0.38
CA VAL A 283 8.70 -1.10 -1.17
C VAL A 283 8.11 -0.99 -2.58
N GLY A 284 8.15 -2.02 -3.42
CA GLY A 284 7.71 -1.93 -4.84
C GLY A 284 6.23 -1.56 -5.04
N ARG A 285 5.30 -2.53 -4.84
CA ARG A 285 3.85 -2.28 -5.01
C ARG A 285 3.33 -1.24 -4.02
N SER A 286 3.80 -1.32 -2.77
CA SER A 286 3.45 -0.40 -1.68
C SER A 286 3.84 1.05 -2.01
N GLY A 287 5.10 1.28 -2.38
CA GLY A 287 5.62 2.59 -2.75
C GLY A 287 4.97 3.12 -4.01
N THR A 288 4.70 2.27 -5.00
CA THR A 288 3.94 2.66 -6.20
C THR A 288 2.55 3.19 -5.85
N LEU A 289 1.80 2.48 -5.01
CA LEU A 289 0.46 2.89 -4.60
C LEU A 289 0.48 4.22 -3.83
N VAL A 290 1.46 4.42 -2.93
CA VAL A 290 1.60 5.67 -2.18
C VAL A 290 2.09 6.82 -3.08
N ALA A 291 2.96 6.56 -4.05
CA ALA A 291 3.40 7.57 -5.02
C ALA A 291 2.21 8.10 -5.85
N ILE A 292 1.34 7.19 -6.30
CA ILE A 292 0.09 7.53 -6.98
C ILE A 292 -0.79 8.40 -6.09
N GLU A 293 -0.95 8.04 -4.81
CA GLU A 293 -1.74 8.84 -3.88
C GLU A 293 -1.17 10.24 -3.68
N ILE A 294 0.14 10.36 -3.45
CA ILE A 294 0.81 11.65 -3.28
C ILE A 294 0.60 12.51 -4.53
N ALA A 295 0.78 11.94 -5.72
CA ALA A 295 0.60 12.65 -6.98
C ALA A 295 -0.86 13.06 -7.21
N LEU A 296 -1.82 12.18 -6.91
CA LEU A 296 -3.24 12.50 -7.00
C LEU A 296 -3.65 13.59 -6.01
N GLN A 297 -3.15 13.57 -4.77
CA GLN A 297 -3.46 14.61 -3.78
C GLN A 297 -2.79 15.94 -4.12
N SER A 298 -1.58 15.93 -4.71
CA SER A 298 -0.95 17.14 -5.25
C SER A 298 -1.87 17.84 -6.24
N ILE A 299 -2.55 17.10 -7.13
CA ILE A 299 -3.46 17.68 -8.11
C ILE A 299 -4.83 18.00 -7.48
N ASN A 300 -5.44 17.05 -6.77
CA ASN A 300 -6.83 17.13 -6.30
C ASN A 300 -7.07 18.11 -5.15
N THR A 301 -6.09 18.27 -4.27
CA THR A 301 -6.26 19.03 -3.02
C THR A 301 -5.38 20.28 -3.01
N HIS A 302 -4.24 20.23 -3.71
CA HIS A 302 -3.24 21.30 -3.69
C HIS A 302 -3.07 22.01 -5.04
N PHE A 303 -3.84 21.63 -6.06
CA PHE A 303 -3.82 22.23 -7.41
C PHE A 303 -2.39 22.40 -7.97
N LYS A 304 -1.54 21.40 -7.74
CA LYS A 304 -0.13 21.40 -8.12
C LYS A 304 0.20 20.20 -9.02
N LEU A 305 0.89 20.47 -10.12
CA LEU A 305 1.41 19.43 -11.00
C LEU A 305 2.43 18.57 -10.23
N PRO A 306 2.28 17.24 -10.20
CA PRO A 306 3.15 16.39 -9.39
C PRO A 306 4.49 16.18 -10.08
N ASP A 307 5.57 16.37 -9.31
CA ASP A 307 6.91 15.93 -9.71
C ASP A 307 7.07 14.45 -9.35
N ILE A 308 6.75 13.57 -10.31
CA ILE A 308 6.75 12.12 -10.09
C ILE A 308 8.16 11.61 -9.77
N LYS A 309 9.20 12.17 -10.40
CA LYS A 309 10.59 11.83 -10.11
C LYS A 309 10.93 12.15 -8.65
N GLN A 310 10.62 13.37 -8.19
CA GLN A 310 10.90 13.78 -6.82
C GLN A 310 10.08 12.98 -5.79
N ILE A 311 8.80 12.69 -6.08
CA ILE A 311 7.96 11.84 -5.22
C ILE A 311 8.63 10.47 -5.04
N VAL A 312 9.07 9.83 -6.13
CA VAL A 312 9.70 8.51 -6.06
C VAL A 312 11.09 8.58 -5.45
N THR A 313 11.88 9.63 -5.69
CA THR A 313 13.15 9.90 -5.00
C THR A 313 12.98 9.90 -3.49
N ASN A 314 11.95 10.60 -2.98
CA ASN A 314 11.65 10.65 -1.55
C ASN A 314 11.19 9.31 -0.99
N LEU A 315 10.47 8.51 -1.76
CA LEU A 315 10.04 7.17 -1.36
C LEU A 315 11.20 6.16 -1.39
N ARG A 316 12.15 6.30 -2.32
CA ARG A 316 13.33 5.42 -2.42
C ARG A 316 14.30 5.57 -1.26
N LEU A 317 14.23 6.66 -0.49
CA LEU A 317 14.90 6.72 0.79
C LEU A 317 14.51 5.53 1.68
N THR A 318 13.27 5.02 1.57
CA THR A 318 12.80 3.81 2.27
C THR A 318 13.07 2.48 1.53
N GLY A 319 13.83 2.48 0.41
CA GLY A 319 14.32 1.30 -0.31
C GLY A 319 14.22 1.37 -1.85
N ARG A 320 15.11 0.65 -2.57
CA ARG A 320 15.22 0.65 -4.05
C ARG A 320 14.14 -0.10 -4.86
N ALA A 321 13.27 -0.90 -4.24
CA ALA A 321 12.59 -2.02 -4.93
C ALA A 321 11.43 -1.70 -5.90
N THR A 322 11.43 -0.52 -6.54
CA THR A 322 10.46 -0.15 -7.59
C THR A 322 11.09 -0.43 -8.96
N SER A 323 10.40 -1.17 -9.86
CA SER A 323 10.87 -1.39 -11.24
C SER A 323 10.55 -0.20 -12.17
N LEU A 324 11.16 -0.14 -13.35
CA LEU A 324 10.82 0.85 -14.37
C LEU A 324 9.32 0.80 -14.73
N GLN A 325 8.77 -0.41 -14.85
CA GLN A 325 7.35 -0.60 -15.17
C GLN A 325 6.45 -0.06 -14.05
N GLN A 326 6.82 -0.24 -12.79
CA GLN A 326 6.12 0.34 -11.65
C GLN A 326 6.26 1.86 -11.59
N TYR A 327 7.42 2.40 -11.97
CA TYR A 327 7.62 3.85 -12.10
C TYR A 327 6.68 4.45 -13.15
N MET A 328 6.65 3.87 -14.35
CA MET A 328 5.75 4.31 -15.41
C MET A 328 4.27 4.04 -15.08
N LEU A 329 3.96 3.05 -14.24
CA LEU A 329 2.59 2.79 -13.79
C LEU A 329 2.01 3.97 -13.01
N ILE A 330 2.83 4.75 -12.29
CA ILE A 330 2.38 5.96 -11.60
C ILE A 330 1.79 6.96 -12.62
N TRP A 331 2.53 7.20 -13.70
CA TRP A 331 2.07 8.04 -14.81
C TRP A 331 0.79 7.48 -15.44
N LYS A 332 0.78 6.18 -15.75
CA LYS A 332 -0.37 5.51 -16.36
C LYS A 332 -1.64 5.72 -15.54
N VAL A 333 -1.59 5.52 -14.22
CA VAL A 333 -2.76 5.63 -13.34
C VAL A 333 -3.29 7.06 -13.27
N LEU A 334 -2.40 8.06 -13.25
CA LEU A 334 -2.81 9.47 -13.28
C LEU A 334 -3.46 9.85 -14.61
N LEU A 335 -2.91 9.38 -15.73
CA LEU A 335 -3.47 9.61 -17.07
C LEU A 335 -4.82 8.90 -17.25
N ASP A 336 -4.92 7.63 -16.85
CA ASP A 336 -6.17 6.87 -16.85
C ASP A 336 -7.25 7.58 -16.01
N PHE A 337 -6.86 8.14 -14.86
CA PHE A 337 -7.76 8.95 -14.03
C PHE A 337 -8.22 10.20 -14.78
N GLY A 338 -7.31 10.91 -15.44
CA GLY A 338 -7.63 12.10 -16.25
C GLY A 338 -8.63 11.80 -17.37
N VAL A 339 -8.42 10.70 -18.10
CA VAL A 339 -9.31 10.22 -19.17
C VAL A 339 -10.68 9.83 -18.60
N SER A 340 -10.70 9.00 -17.55
CA SER A 340 -11.95 8.48 -16.95
C SER A 340 -12.84 9.59 -16.40
N ASN A 341 -12.27 10.71 -15.97
CA ASN A 341 -12.98 11.89 -15.47
C ASN A 341 -13.16 12.98 -16.53
N LYS A 342 -12.90 12.69 -17.82
CA LYS A 342 -13.06 13.62 -18.95
C LYS A 342 -12.27 14.93 -18.80
N LEU A 343 -11.12 14.88 -18.13
CA LEU A 343 -10.21 16.02 -17.92
C LEU A 343 -9.27 16.18 -19.13
N ILE A 344 -8.89 15.06 -19.74
CA ILE A 344 -8.12 14.94 -20.99
C ILE A 344 -8.78 13.90 -21.90
N SER A 345 -8.48 13.95 -23.20
CA SER A 345 -8.97 12.97 -24.18
C SER A 345 -8.11 11.70 -24.21
N GLU A 346 -8.66 10.60 -24.72
CA GLU A 346 -7.89 9.37 -24.98
C GLU A 346 -6.72 9.60 -25.93
N ASP A 347 -6.91 10.41 -26.99
CA ASP A 347 -5.85 10.78 -27.94
C ASP A 347 -4.64 11.43 -27.24
N SER A 348 -4.89 12.15 -26.14
CA SER A 348 -3.85 12.83 -25.39
C SER A 348 -2.90 11.84 -24.68
N VAL A 349 -3.27 10.56 -24.56
CA VAL A 349 -2.48 9.54 -23.84
C VAL A 349 -1.99 8.40 -24.73
N VAL A 350 -2.37 8.35 -26.02
CA VAL A 350 -2.02 7.25 -26.96
C VAL A 350 -0.52 7.03 -27.08
N LYS A 351 0.26 8.12 -27.20
CA LYS A 351 1.73 8.02 -27.30
C LYS A 351 2.32 7.41 -26.03
N PHE A 352 1.90 7.87 -24.85
CA PHE A 352 2.34 7.30 -23.58
C PHE A 352 1.93 5.84 -23.44
N ALA A 353 0.68 5.48 -23.78
CA ALA A 353 0.20 4.10 -23.73
C ALA A 353 1.06 3.18 -24.60
N SER A 354 1.45 3.62 -25.80
CA SER A 354 2.36 2.88 -26.67
C SER A 354 3.75 2.72 -26.03
N THR A 355 4.33 3.80 -25.51
CA THR A 355 5.61 3.77 -24.78
C THR A 355 5.56 2.83 -23.57
N TYR A 356 4.46 2.85 -22.82
CA TYR A 356 4.21 1.96 -21.69
C TYR A 356 4.11 0.50 -22.11
N HIS A 357 3.36 0.18 -23.16
CA HIS A 357 3.27 -1.18 -23.68
C HIS A 357 4.63 -1.71 -24.17
N CYS A 358 5.46 -0.86 -24.78
CA CYS A 358 6.83 -1.23 -25.15
C CYS A 358 7.67 -1.61 -23.93
N SER A 359 7.55 -0.90 -22.81
CA SER A 359 8.30 -1.20 -21.58
C SER A 359 7.91 -2.53 -20.93
N LEU A 360 6.69 -3.04 -21.20
CA LEU A 360 6.25 -4.36 -20.75
C LEU A 360 6.84 -5.50 -21.59
N ARG A 361 7.17 -5.24 -22.86
CA ARG A 361 7.73 -6.23 -23.80
C ARG A 361 9.26 -6.36 -23.69
N SER A 362 9.95 -5.36 -23.18
CA SER A 362 11.43 -5.37 -23.10
C SER A 362 12.01 -6.36 -22.08
N ASN A 363 11.17 -7.09 -21.35
CA ASN A 363 11.55 -8.08 -20.33
C ASN A 363 11.10 -9.52 -20.68
N SER A 364 10.60 -9.78 -21.89
CA SER A 364 10.25 -11.13 -22.38
C SER A 364 11.34 -11.75 -23.21
#